data_AF-A0A2A3M7C6-F1
#
_entry.id   AF-A0A2A3M7C6-F1
#
_cell.length_a   1.000
_cell.length_b   1.000
_cell.length_c   1.000
_cell.angle_alpha   90.00
_cell.angle_beta   90.00
_cell.angle_gamma   90.00
#
_symmetry.space_group_name_H-M   'P 1'
#
loop_
_entity.id
_entity.type
_entity.pdbx_description
1 polymer ?
#
loop_
_entity_poly.entity_id
_entity_poly.type
_entity_poly.pdbx_seq_one_letter_code
_entity_poly.pdbx_strand_id
1 'polypeptide(L)'
;MTTAPAAVEPAEEPEESPALPWAELAAEHFQLLRLAALPTDRNTGARPLRFVQFGYAERHDKAHSLLRMEIQLPGQKVHKEQNRLDIRVDHSARLVRIGNEHGLQLEPLNRGIGRFLLAQAAQWLQRKWSHYRIEGMALPSKDALNEDSRLRRDHCLRGMGIEVEYEDSQHLKGRTVEMTVGELKGAWNSERLQRVGILDAAGLLQQADQQLQEKEGQLRERDERVAKYQREDSGLRFTITCLVAFAVFQAGLLIWIATR
;
A
#
# COMPACT_ATOMS: atom_id res chain seq x y z
N MET A 1 -42.17 20.98 52.39
CA MET A 1 -42.17 20.69 50.93
C MET A 1 -40.71 20.48 50.55
N THR A 2 -40.21 19.26 50.72
CA THR A 2 -38.79 18.93 50.51
C THR A 2 -38.74 17.91 49.37
N THR A 3 -38.27 18.33 48.21
CA THR A 3 -38.12 17.51 47.01
C THR A 3 -36.82 16.72 47.10
N ALA A 4 -36.93 15.38 47.08
CA ALA A 4 -35.81 14.47 46.92
C ALA A 4 -35.42 14.37 45.43
N PRO A 5 -34.12 14.25 45.10
CA PRO A 5 -33.68 14.15 43.71
C PRO A 5 -33.92 12.75 43.14
N ALA A 6 -34.27 12.71 41.85
CA ALA A 6 -34.50 11.49 41.07
C ALA A 6 -33.22 10.66 40.98
N ALA A 7 -33.36 9.34 41.18
CA ALA A 7 -32.31 8.36 40.97
C ALA A 7 -31.95 8.27 39.48
N VAL A 8 -30.66 8.37 39.19
CA VAL A 8 -30.09 8.12 37.86
C VAL A 8 -29.92 6.60 37.72
N GLU A 9 -30.60 6.01 36.74
CA GLU A 9 -30.39 4.61 36.36
C GLU A 9 -28.95 4.41 35.86
N PRO A 10 -28.25 3.32 36.25
CA PRO A 10 -26.91 3.05 35.76
C PRO A 10 -26.95 2.70 34.27
N ALA A 11 -26.06 3.33 33.49
CA ALA A 11 -25.83 2.98 32.11
C ALA A 11 -25.37 1.51 31.99
N GLU A 12 -26.06 0.74 31.15
CA GLU A 12 -25.66 -0.63 30.80
C GLU A 12 -24.24 -0.63 30.22
N GLU A 13 -23.36 -1.40 30.86
CA GLU A 13 -22.03 -1.71 30.33
C GLU A 13 -22.19 -2.47 29.00
N PRO A 14 -21.41 -2.15 27.95
CA PRO A 14 -21.54 -2.80 26.66
C PRO A 14 -21.23 -4.29 26.79
N GLU A 15 -22.20 -5.13 26.42
CA GLU A 15 -22.07 -6.60 26.40
C GLU A 15 -20.79 -7.01 25.67
N GLU A 16 -19.87 -7.68 26.39
CA GLU A 16 -18.69 -8.30 25.80
C GLU A 16 -19.14 -9.34 24.78
N SER A 17 -18.98 -9.01 23.49
CA SER A 17 -19.19 -9.96 22.40
C SER A 17 -18.35 -11.22 22.66
N PRO A 18 -18.92 -12.43 22.54
CA PRO A 18 -18.22 -13.66 22.87
C PRO A 18 -16.91 -13.75 22.07
N ALA A 19 -15.82 -14.09 22.76
CA ALA A 19 -14.49 -14.15 22.18
C ALA A 19 -14.49 -15.08 20.96
N LEU A 20 -14.38 -14.48 19.76
CA LEU A 20 -14.37 -15.23 18.51
C LEU A 20 -13.18 -16.20 18.48
N PRO A 21 -13.36 -17.44 18.00
CA PRO A 21 -12.28 -18.42 17.96
C PRO A 21 -11.10 -17.89 17.15
N TRP A 22 -9.89 -18.19 17.64
CA TRP A 22 -8.59 -17.82 17.04
C TRP A 22 -8.41 -16.31 16.78
N ALA A 23 -9.00 -15.44 17.61
CA ALA A 23 -8.82 -14.00 17.52
C ALA A 23 -7.33 -13.57 17.42
N GLU A 24 -6.44 -14.26 18.14
CA GLU A 24 -5.00 -13.95 18.23
C GLU A 24 -4.11 -14.70 17.22
N LEU A 25 -4.68 -15.45 16.27
CA LEU A 25 -3.88 -16.22 15.29
C LEU A 25 -2.88 -15.33 14.53
N ALA A 26 -1.60 -15.63 14.56
CA ALA A 26 -0.61 -14.93 13.74
C ALA A 26 -0.54 -15.54 12.32
N ALA A 27 -0.07 -14.78 11.34
CA ALA A 27 0.30 -15.34 10.04
C ALA A 27 1.45 -16.37 10.20
N GLU A 28 1.38 -17.47 9.45
CA GLU A 28 2.32 -18.60 9.59
C GLU A 28 3.09 -18.87 8.29
N HIS A 29 2.43 -18.67 7.16
CA HIS A 29 3.00 -18.87 5.83
C HIS A 29 3.30 -17.51 5.23
N PHE A 30 4.48 -17.36 4.65
CA PHE A 30 4.96 -16.08 4.13
C PHE A 30 5.40 -16.20 2.68
N GLN A 31 5.03 -15.21 1.88
CA GLN A 31 5.38 -15.12 0.46
C GLN A 31 5.82 -13.70 0.13
N LEU A 32 6.73 -13.57 -0.82
CA LEU A 32 7.14 -12.27 -1.35
C LEU A 32 6.15 -11.82 -2.44
N LEU A 33 5.64 -10.60 -2.31
CA LEU A 33 4.87 -9.94 -3.35
C LEU A 33 5.67 -8.78 -3.95
N ARG A 34 5.67 -8.72 -5.28
CA ARG A 34 6.17 -7.59 -6.06
C ARG A 34 4.99 -6.71 -6.47
N LEU A 35 5.04 -5.45 -6.04
CA LEU A 35 4.13 -4.39 -6.46
C LEU A 35 4.80 -3.59 -7.57
N ALA A 36 4.28 -3.64 -8.79
CA ALA A 36 4.87 -2.97 -9.95
C ALA A 36 4.94 -1.45 -9.77
N ALA A 37 5.93 -0.81 -10.40
CA ALA A 37 5.96 0.64 -10.49
C ALA A 37 4.74 1.14 -11.29
N LEU A 38 4.04 2.14 -10.77
CA LEU A 38 2.88 2.75 -11.41
C LEU A 38 3.11 4.26 -11.54
N PRO A 39 2.42 4.94 -12.48
CA PRO A 39 2.48 6.39 -12.60
C PRO A 39 2.17 7.09 -11.28
N THR A 40 2.68 8.29 -11.06
CA THR A 40 2.31 9.11 -9.90
C THR A 40 0.79 9.35 -9.89
N ASP A 41 0.21 9.29 -8.70
CA ASP A 41 -1.23 9.45 -8.48
C ASP A 41 -1.46 10.64 -7.56
N ARG A 42 -2.49 11.44 -7.86
CA ARG A 42 -2.77 12.68 -7.11
C ARG A 42 -2.97 12.42 -5.61
N ASN A 43 -3.58 11.30 -5.25
CA ASN A 43 -4.01 11.03 -3.88
C ASN A 43 -3.01 10.17 -3.11
N THR A 44 -2.24 9.32 -3.80
CA THR A 44 -1.30 8.37 -3.19
C THR A 44 0.17 8.70 -3.47
N GLY A 45 0.45 9.69 -4.32
CA GLY A 45 1.79 10.18 -4.62
C GLY A 45 2.58 9.25 -5.54
N ALA A 46 3.89 9.20 -5.30
CA ALA A 46 4.80 8.36 -6.07
C ALA A 46 4.55 6.87 -5.76
N ARG A 47 4.55 6.06 -6.82
CA ARG A 47 4.19 4.64 -6.74
C ARG A 47 5.33 3.76 -7.30
N PRO A 48 6.51 3.76 -6.65
CA PRO A 48 7.68 3.03 -7.15
C PRO A 48 7.47 1.52 -7.12
N LEU A 49 8.38 0.76 -7.75
CA LEU A 49 8.49 -0.68 -7.53
C LEU A 49 8.69 -0.92 -6.02
N ARG A 50 7.90 -1.84 -5.45
CA ARG A 50 8.01 -2.17 -4.01
C ARG A 50 7.81 -3.66 -3.80
N PHE A 51 8.55 -4.23 -2.85
CA PHE A 51 8.35 -5.58 -2.38
C PHE A 51 7.69 -5.56 -1.00
N VAL A 52 6.70 -6.42 -0.80
CA VAL A 52 5.95 -6.55 0.46
C VAL A 52 5.84 -8.03 0.81
N GLN A 53 5.67 -8.34 2.09
CA GLN A 53 5.46 -9.72 2.53
C GLN A 53 3.96 -9.97 2.66
N PHE A 54 3.50 -11.05 2.05
CA PHE A 54 2.16 -11.60 2.23
C PHE A 54 2.23 -12.75 3.23
N GLY A 55 1.57 -12.57 4.37
CA GLY A 55 1.40 -13.59 5.40
C GLY A 55 0.00 -14.18 5.34
N TYR A 56 -0.15 -15.47 5.58
CA TYR A 56 -1.47 -16.06 5.82
C TYR A 56 -1.43 -17.23 6.82
N ALA A 57 -2.57 -17.47 7.47
CA ALA A 57 -2.80 -18.59 8.36
C ALA A 57 -4.25 -19.09 8.23
N GLU A 58 -4.42 -20.40 8.33
CA GLU A 58 -5.72 -21.07 8.21
C GLU A 58 -5.97 -21.94 9.45
N ARG A 59 -7.20 -21.90 9.97
CA ARG A 59 -7.67 -22.77 11.03
C ARG A 59 -9.08 -23.27 10.74
N HIS A 60 -9.32 -24.54 11.07
CA HIS A 60 -10.57 -25.21 10.82
C HIS A 60 -10.94 -26.08 12.02
N ASP A 61 -12.19 -25.99 12.45
CA ASP A 61 -12.83 -26.98 13.29
C ASP A 61 -14.22 -27.36 12.71
N LYS A 62 -15.04 -28.07 13.48
CA LYS A 62 -16.37 -28.52 13.03
C LYS A 62 -17.40 -27.39 12.91
N ALA A 63 -17.25 -26.32 13.69
CA ALA A 63 -18.19 -25.20 13.79
C ALA A 63 -17.71 -23.96 13.03
N HIS A 64 -16.40 -23.71 13.00
CA HIS A 64 -15.81 -22.48 12.49
C HIS A 64 -14.61 -22.74 11.59
N SER A 65 -14.33 -21.80 10.71
CA SER A 65 -13.05 -21.71 10.02
C SER A 65 -12.61 -20.25 9.90
N LEU A 66 -11.29 -20.04 9.97
CA LEU A 66 -10.67 -18.73 9.84
C LEU A 66 -9.55 -18.82 8.80
N LEU A 67 -9.58 -17.90 7.84
CA LEU A 67 -8.43 -17.53 7.04
C LEU A 67 -8.02 -16.12 7.44
N ARG A 68 -6.80 -15.95 7.93
CA ARG A 68 -6.19 -14.65 8.19
C ARG A 68 -5.14 -14.38 7.14
N MET A 69 -5.18 -13.19 6.56
CA MET A 69 -4.21 -12.71 5.60
C MET A 69 -3.69 -11.35 6.02
N GLU A 70 -2.39 -11.14 5.88
CA GLU A 70 -1.70 -9.93 6.32
C GLU A 70 -0.70 -9.47 5.26
N ILE A 71 -0.53 -8.15 5.14
CA ILE A 71 0.50 -7.53 4.29
C ILE A 71 1.47 -6.73 5.15
N GLN A 72 2.70 -7.19 5.24
CA GLN A 72 3.75 -6.51 5.97
C GLN A 72 4.64 -5.70 5.03
N LEU A 73 4.90 -4.45 5.42
CA LEU A 73 5.72 -3.51 4.67
C LEU A 73 7.13 -3.48 5.25
N PRO A 74 8.17 -3.92 4.51
CA PRO A 74 9.54 -3.84 4.98
C PRO A 74 9.90 -2.39 5.35
N GLY A 75 10.46 -2.20 6.55
CA GLY A 75 10.90 -0.90 7.06
C GLY A 75 9.78 0.08 7.43
N GLN A 76 8.51 -0.32 7.40
CA GLN A 76 7.39 0.55 7.72
C GLN A 76 6.44 -0.13 8.72
N LYS A 77 6.27 0.47 9.90
CA LYS A 77 5.28 0.03 10.89
C LYS A 77 3.89 0.53 10.51
N VAL A 78 2.91 -0.35 10.60
CA VAL A 78 1.48 -0.06 10.42
C VAL A 78 0.72 -0.44 11.68
N HIS A 79 -0.50 0.05 11.85
CA HIS A 79 -1.35 -0.36 12.97
C HIS A 79 -1.69 -1.86 12.89
N LYS A 80 -1.95 -2.50 14.04
CA LYS A 80 -2.14 -3.96 14.15
C LYS A 80 -3.26 -4.53 13.26
N GLU A 81 -4.31 -3.74 13.02
CA GLU A 81 -5.46 -4.15 12.19
C GLU A 81 -5.34 -3.67 10.74
N GLN A 82 -4.40 -2.78 10.46
CA GLN A 82 -4.15 -2.32 9.10
C GLN A 82 -3.45 -3.43 8.32
N ASN A 83 -3.71 -3.50 7.02
CA ASN A 83 -3.16 -4.52 6.13
C ASN A 83 -3.59 -5.95 6.44
N ARG A 84 -4.68 -6.13 7.18
CA ARG A 84 -5.18 -7.44 7.57
C ARG A 84 -6.58 -7.67 7.02
N LEU A 85 -6.81 -8.88 6.52
CA LEU A 85 -8.12 -9.38 6.12
C LEU A 85 -8.36 -10.73 6.80
N ASP A 86 -9.40 -10.77 7.65
CA ASP A 86 -9.89 -11.99 8.26
C ASP A 86 -11.14 -12.46 7.51
N ILE A 87 -11.19 -13.74 7.14
CA ILE A 87 -12.37 -14.40 6.58
C ILE A 87 -12.82 -15.43 7.59
N ARG A 88 -14.02 -15.26 8.13
CA ARG A 88 -14.61 -16.17 9.11
C ARG A 88 -15.76 -16.92 8.50
N VAL A 89 -15.83 -18.21 8.77
CA VAL A 89 -16.89 -19.10 8.31
C VAL A 89 -17.53 -19.74 9.53
N ASP A 90 -18.84 -19.67 9.60
CA ASP A 90 -19.68 -20.42 10.53
C ASP A 90 -20.36 -21.55 9.75
N HIS A 91 -19.98 -22.79 10.07
CA HIS A 91 -20.50 -24.00 9.41
C HIS A 91 -21.91 -24.36 9.86
N SER A 92 -22.32 -23.92 11.05
CA SER A 92 -23.66 -24.16 11.57
C SER A 92 -24.69 -23.29 10.85
N ALA A 93 -24.37 -22.01 10.65
CA ALA A 93 -25.20 -21.06 9.91
C ALA A 93 -24.95 -21.08 8.39
N ARG A 94 -23.89 -21.76 7.92
CA ARG A 94 -23.38 -21.71 6.54
C ARG A 94 -23.15 -20.26 6.07
N LEU A 95 -22.58 -19.46 6.97
CA LEU A 95 -22.40 -18.03 6.81
C LEU A 95 -20.91 -17.68 6.74
N VAL A 96 -20.56 -16.73 5.88
CA VAL A 96 -19.21 -16.23 5.69
C VAL A 96 -19.19 -14.74 5.99
N ARG A 97 -18.26 -14.33 6.85
CA ARG A 97 -17.97 -12.94 7.21
C ARG A 97 -16.64 -12.54 6.62
N ILE A 98 -16.61 -11.43 5.90
CA ILE A 98 -15.42 -10.88 5.26
C ILE A 98 -14.99 -9.61 6.00
N GLY A 99 -13.79 -9.63 6.57
CA GLY A 99 -13.24 -8.49 7.31
C GLY A 99 -13.83 -8.33 8.72
N ASN A 100 -13.62 -7.15 9.28
CA ASN A 100 -14.17 -6.70 10.56
C ASN A 100 -15.05 -5.46 10.36
N GLU A 101 -15.62 -4.94 11.44
CA GLU A 101 -16.49 -3.75 11.43
C GLU A 101 -15.77 -2.48 10.93
N HIS A 102 -14.44 -2.45 10.99
CA HIS A 102 -13.63 -1.32 10.53
C HIS A 102 -13.29 -1.35 9.04
N GLY A 103 -13.73 -2.40 8.33
CA GLY A 103 -13.48 -2.61 6.92
C GLY A 103 -12.02 -2.91 6.58
N LEU A 104 -11.73 -3.06 5.28
CA LEU A 104 -10.41 -3.41 4.79
C LEU A 104 -9.53 -2.17 4.60
N GLN A 105 -8.67 -1.88 5.58
CA GLN A 105 -7.72 -0.76 5.52
C GLN A 105 -6.37 -1.24 4.99
N LEU A 106 -5.91 -0.65 3.88
CA LEU A 106 -4.71 -1.11 3.18
C LEU A 106 -3.73 0.01 2.90
N GLU A 107 -2.46 -0.29 3.09
CA GLU A 107 -1.29 0.49 2.71
C GLU A 107 -0.24 -0.43 2.07
N PRO A 108 0.42 -0.02 0.98
CA PRO A 108 0.16 1.19 0.19
C PRO A 108 -1.17 1.17 -0.57
N LEU A 109 -1.89 2.29 -0.54
CA LEU A 109 -3.15 2.49 -1.27
C LEU A 109 -2.98 2.40 -2.80
N ASN A 110 -4.04 1.96 -3.49
CA ASN A 110 -4.13 1.91 -4.96
C ASN A 110 -3.02 1.08 -5.64
N ARG A 111 -2.66 -0.06 -5.02
CA ARG A 111 -1.62 -1.00 -5.52
C ARG A 111 -2.14 -2.37 -5.94
N GLY A 112 -3.46 -2.57 -5.93
CA GLY A 112 -4.09 -3.85 -6.26
C GLY A 112 -4.11 -4.87 -5.12
N ILE A 113 -3.58 -4.51 -3.94
CA ILE A 113 -3.51 -5.39 -2.76
C ILE A 113 -4.89 -5.88 -2.32
N GLY A 114 -5.89 -4.99 -2.22
CA GLY A 114 -7.22 -5.38 -1.75
C GLY A 114 -7.90 -6.40 -2.66
N ARG A 115 -7.80 -6.18 -3.97
CA ARG A 115 -8.32 -7.14 -4.97
C ARG A 115 -7.57 -8.47 -4.93
N PHE A 116 -6.26 -8.44 -4.68
CA PHE A 116 -5.48 -9.66 -4.49
C PHE A 116 -5.94 -10.43 -3.25
N LEU A 117 -6.07 -9.78 -2.08
CA LEU A 117 -6.52 -10.42 -0.85
C LEU A 117 -7.92 -11.01 -0.99
N LEU A 118 -8.86 -10.25 -1.56
CA LEU A 118 -10.23 -10.73 -1.80
C LEU A 118 -10.25 -11.89 -2.82
N ALA A 119 -9.39 -11.87 -3.83
CA ALA A 119 -9.27 -13.00 -4.75
C ALA A 119 -8.73 -14.26 -4.06
N GLN A 120 -7.76 -14.12 -3.13
CA GLN A 120 -7.29 -15.25 -2.31
C GLN A 120 -8.40 -15.78 -1.40
N ALA A 121 -9.16 -14.89 -0.76
CA ALA A 121 -10.34 -15.27 0.03
C ALA A 121 -11.36 -16.03 -0.82
N ALA A 122 -11.70 -15.52 -2.00
CA ALA A 122 -12.64 -16.17 -2.92
C ALA A 122 -12.17 -17.57 -3.31
N GLN A 123 -10.90 -17.72 -3.70
CA GLN A 123 -10.31 -19.03 -4.03
C GLN A 123 -10.35 -20.00 -2.85
N TRP A 124 -10.07 -19.53 -1.64
CA TRP A 124 -10.10 -20.36 -0.43
C TRP A 124 -11.53 -20.82 -0.11
N LEU A 125 -12.50 -19.90 -0.12
CA LEU A 125 -13.91 -20.19 0.16
C LEU A 125 -14.51 -21.14 -0.88
N GLN A 126 -14.30 -20.87 -2.18
CA GLN A 126 -14.91 -21.63 -3.28
C GLN A 126 -14.44 -23.08 -3.34
N ARG A 127 -13.29 -23.42 -2.76
CA ARG A 127 -12.80 -24.81 -2.69
C ARG A 127 -13.71 -25.75 -1.89
N LYS A 128 -14.37 -25.24 -0.85
CA LYS A 128 -15.14 -26.08 0.10
C LYS A 128 -16.57 -25.59 0.35
N TRP A 129 -16.81 -24.29 0.25
CA TRP A 129 -18.04 -23.64 0.73
C TRP A 129 -18.64 -22.72 -0.33
N SER A 130 -18.55 -23.10 -1.60
CA SER A 130 -19.12 -22.35 -2.72
C SER A 130 -20.63 -22.06 -2.58
N HIS A 131 -21.34 -22.86 -1.81
CA HIS A 131 -22.79 -22.75 -1.57
C HIS A 131 -23.13 -22.00 -0.27
N TYR A 132 -22.14 -21.50 0.47
CA TYR A 132 -22.38 -20.73 1.69
C TYR A 132 -22.77 -19.29 1.34
N ARG A 133 -23.45 -18.62 2.27
CA ARG A 133 -23.86 -17.24 2.11
C ARG A 133 -22.80 -16.30 2.68
N ILE A 134 -22.55 -15.20 2.00
CA ILE A 134 -21.74 -14.08 2.49
C ILE A 134 -22.68 -13.09 3.17
N GLU A 135 -22.41 -12.77 4.44
CA GLU A 135 -23.16 -11.78 5.19
C GLU A 135 -22.92 -10.39 4.61
N GLY A 136 -24.00 -9.63 4.43
CA GLY A 136 -23.90 -8.21 4.10
C GLY A 136 -23.28 -7.43 5.26
N MET A 137 -22.36 -6.52 4.97
CA MET A 137 -21.70 -5.71 5.99
C MET A 137 -21.97 -4.23 5.76
N ALA A 138 -22.19 -3.50 6.86
CA ALA A 138 -22.18 -2.05 6.82
C ALA A 138 -20.77 -1.56 6.45
N LEU A 139 -20.69 -0.64 5.49
CA LEU A 139 -19.42 -0.06 5.06
C LEU A 139 -19.03 1.09 6.00
N PRO A 140 -17.75 1.22 6.38
CA PRO A 140 -17.31 2.29 7.26
C PRO A 140 -17.61 3.68 6.67
N SER A 141 -18.24 4.56 7.46
CA SER A 141 -18.57 5.93 7.05
C SER A 141 -17.34 6.79 6.79
N LYS A 142 -16.18 6.44 7.36
CA LYS A 142 -14.91 7.18 7.16
C LYS A 142 -14.53 7.31 5.68
N ASP A 143 -14.76 6.26 4.90
CA ASP A 143 -14.48 6.27 3.46
C ASP A 143 -15.49 7.13 2.69
N ALA A 144 -16.71 7.30 3.21
CA ALA A 144 -17.75 8.13 2.57
C ALA A 144 -17.43 9.63 2.67
N LEU A 145 -16.58 10.04 3.61
CA LEU A 145 -16.13 11.43 3.76
C LEU A 145 -15.24 11.89 2.60
N ASN A 146 -14.68 10.97 1.82
CA ASN A 146 -13.86 11.27 0.65
C ASN A 146 -14.33 10.47 -0.55
N GLU A 147 -14.89 11.15 -1.55
CA GLU A 147 -15.45 10.54 -2.76
C GLU A 147 -14.45 9.64 -3.50
N ASP A 148 -13.18 10.05 -3.61
CA ASP A 148 -12.15 9.24 -4.27
C ASP A 148 -11.85 7.94 -3.49
N SER A 149 -11.95 7.97 -2.16
CA SER A 149 -11.79 6.76 -1.32
C SER A 149 -13.00 5.85 -1.43
N ARG A 150 -14.21 6.41 -1.37
CA ARG A 150 -15.47 5.69 -1.60
C ARG A 150 -15.47 4.97 -2.96
N LEU A 151 -15.20 5.70 -4.05
CA LEU A 151 -15.21 5.15 -5.41
C LEU A 151 -14.17 4.04 -5.58
N ARG A 152 -12.98 4.17 -4.98
CA ARG A 152 -11.94 3.12 -5.02
C ARG A 152 -12.37 1.85 -4.29
N ARG A 153 -12.95 1.98 -3.10
CA ARG A 153 -13.49 0.85 -2.33
C ARG A 153 -14.59 0.15 -3.14
N ASP A 154 -15.57 0.90 -3.62
CA ASP A 154 -16.70 0.34 -4.37
C ASP A 154 -16.24 -0.33 -5.67
N HIS A 155 -15.31 0.27 -6.39
CA HIS A 155 -14.70 -0.35 -7.57
C HIS A 155 -13.98 -1.65 -7.22
N CYS A 156 -13.31 -1.71 -6.05
CA CYS A 156 -12.68 -2.94 -5.59
C CYS A 156 -13.70 -4.04 -5.29
N LEU A 157 -14.78 -3.71 -4.57
CA LEU A 157 -15.87 -4.62 -4.20
C LEU A 157 -16.63 -5.13 -5.43
N ARG A 158 -17.07 -4.22 -6.32
CA ARG A 158 -17.72 -4.58 -7.60
C ARG A 158 -16.82 -5.45 -8.48
N GLY A 159 -15.50 -5.21 -8.43
CA GLY A 159 -14.52 -6.05 -9.11
C GLY A 159 -14.53 -7.51 -8.65
N MET A 160 -14.97 -7.78 -7.42
CA MET A 160 -15.16 -9.12 -6.85
C MET A 160 -16.57 -9.66 -7.04
N GLY A 161 -17.46 -8.91 -7.70
CA GLY A 161 -18.88 -9.25 -7.82
C GLY A 161 -19.72 -8.86 -6.60
N ILE A 162 -19.15 -8.15 -5.63
CA ILE A 162 -19.87 -7.68 -4.43
C ILE A 162 -20.57 -6.37 -4.78
N GLU A 163 -21.89 -6.37 -4.68
CA GLU A 163 -22.71 -5.18 -4.88
C GLU A 163 -22.73 -4.30 -3.63
N VAL A 164 -22.80 -2.99 -3.85
CA VAL A 164 -22.82 -1.96 -2.80
C VAL A 164 -24.06 -1.11 -2.98
N GLU A 165 -24.90 -1.09 -1.95
CA GLU A 165 -26.09 -0.26 -1.85
C GLU A 165 -25.86 0.89 -0.88
N TYR A 166 -26.50 2.02 -1.14
CA TYR A 166 -26.50 3.17 -0.25
C TYR A 166 -27.93 3.52 0.12
N GLU A 167 -28.17 3.76 1.41
CA GLU A 167 -29.50 4.09 1.93
C GLU A 167 -29.85 5.56 1.69
N ASP A 168 -28.84 6.42 1.59
CA ASP A 168 -28.98 7.87 1.52
C ASP A 168 -28.37 8.47 0.25
N SER A 169 -28.93 9.58 -0.22
CA SER A 169 -28.43 10.31 -1.39
C SER A 169 -27.04 10.92 -1.20
N GLN A 170 -26.61 11.10 0.06
CA GLN A 170 -25.26 11.56 0.41
C GLN A 170 -24.24 10.41 0.45
N HIS A 171 -24.68 9.15 0.26
CA HIS A 171 -23.86 7.95 0.25
C HIS A 171 -23.02 7.73 1.52
N LEU A 172 -23.51 8.21 2.67
CA LEU A 172 -22.83 8.08 3.97
C LEU A 172 -23.09 6.72 4.63
N LYS A 173 -24.21 6.07 4.29
CA LYS A 173 -24.62 4.76 4.81
C LYS A 173 -24.65 3.74 3.68
N GLY A 174 -23.48 3.16 3.41
CA GLY A 174 -23.34 2.09 2.44
C GLY A 174 -23.36 0.72 3.10
N ARG A 175 -23.85 -0.30 2.39
CA ARG A 175 -23.77 -1.71 2.79
C ARG A 175 -23.42 -2.60 1.60
N THR A 176 -22.79 -3.74 1.86
CA THR A 176 -22.66 -4.79 0.85
C THR A 176 -23.91 -5.67 0.84
N VAL A 177 -24.32 -6.11 -0.34
CA VAL A 177 -25.48 -6.99 -0.51
C VAL A 177 -25.09 -8.44 -0.14
N GLU A 178 -26.01 -9.16 0.50
CA GLU A 178 -25.86 -10.60 0.72
C GLU A 178 -25.77 -11.35 -0.61
N MET A 179 -24.86 -12.32 -0.70
CA MET A 179 -24.66 -13.10 -1.92
C MET A 179 -24.10 -14.49 -1.63
N THR A 180 -24.02 -15.35 -2.63
CA THR A 180 -23.42 -16.69 -2.48
C THR A 180 -21.91 -16.64 -2.74
N VAL A 181 -21.12 -17.44 -2.02
CA VAL A 181 -19.67 -17.57 -2.25
C VAL A 181 -19.32 -17.92 -3.71
N GLY A 182 -20.13 -18.74 -4.37
CA GLY A 182 -19.93 -19.14 -5.77
C GLY A 182 -19.98 -17.99 -6.77
N GLU A 183 -20.60 -16.86 -6.40
CA GLU A 183 -20.71 -15.66 -7.24
C GLU A 183 -19.47 -14.75 -7.13
N LEU A 184 -18.60 -14.98 -6.15
CA LEU A 184 -17.36 -14.20 -5.99
C LEU A 184 -16.43 -14.37 -7.20
N LYS A 185 -15.87 -13.26 -7.65
CA LYS A 185 -14.87 -13.24 -8.73
C LYS A 185 -13.46 -13.32 -8.14
N GLY A 186 -12.75 -14.41 -8.36
CA GLY A 186 -11.39 -14.65 -7.86
C GLY A 186 -10.24 -14.04 -8.69
N ALA A 187 -10.48 -12.98 -9.47
CA ALA A 187 -9.49 -12.44 -10.41
C ALA A 187 -8.85 -11.13 -9.93
N TRP A 188 -7.52 -11.07 -9.93
CA TRP A 188 -6.73 -9.87 -9.68
C TRP A 188 -5.83 -9.53 -10.88
N ASN A 189 -5.29 -8.31 -10.91
CA ASN A 189 -4.36 -7.89 -11.95
C ASN A 189 -2.94 -8.37 -11.59
N SER A 190 -2.45 -9.37 -12.31
CA SER A 190 -1.12 -9.96 -12.15
C SER A 190 0.02 -9.12 -12.72
N GLU A 191 -0.24 -8.03 -13.44
CA GLU A 191 0.80 -7.08 -13.86
C GLU A 191 1.11 -6.09 -12.73
N ARG A 192 0.09 -5.68 -11.97
CA ARG A 192 0.25 -4.75 -10.84
C ARG A 192 0.83 -5.40 -9.60
N LEU A 193 0.44 -6.66 -9.34
CA LEU A 193 0.84 -7.41 -8.16
C LEU A 193 1.17 -8.85 -8.53
N GLN A 194 2.39 -9.27 -8.22
CA GLN A 194 2.93 -10.59 -8.55
C GLN A 194 3.43 -11.30 -7.31
N ARG A 195 3.18 -12.61 -7.23
CA ARG A 195 3.92 -13.49 -6.32
C ARG A 195 5.30 -13.73 -6.90
N VAL A 196 6.32 -13.68 -6.05
CA VAL A 196 7.71 -13.91 -6.45
C VAL A 196 8.19 -15.17 -5.76
N GLY A 197 8.63 -16.16 -6.55
CA GLY A 197 9.27 -17.36 -6.03
C GLY A 197 10.65 -17.05 -5.46
N ILE A 198 11.18 -17.93 -4.61
CA ILE A 198 12.50 -17.72 -3.99
C ILE A 198 13.61 -17.61 -5.05
N LEU A 199 13.56 -18.47 -6.08
CA LEU A 199 14.54 -18.43 -7.17
C LEU A 199 14.40 -17.15 -8.01
N ASP A 200 13.18 -16.71 -8.30
CA ASP A 200 12.94 -15.45 -9.01
C ASP A 200 13.45 -14.25 -8.19
N ALA A 201 13.23 -14.27 -6.88
CA ALA A 201 13.73 -13.24 -5.97
C ALA A 201 15.27 -13.21 -5.97
N ALA A 202 15.93 -14.37 -5.91
CA ALA A 202 17.38 -14.47 -6.01
C ALA A 202 17.90 -13.95 -7.35
N GLY A 203 17.24 -14.29 -8.46
CA GLY A 203 17.57 -13.78 -9.79
C GLY A 203 17.42 -12.25 -9.89
N LEU A 204 16.33 -11.69 -9.35
CA LEU A 204 16.11 -10.25 -9.29
C LEU A 204 17.19 -9.53 -8.46
N LEU A 205 17.61 -10.13 -7.34
CA LEU A 205 18.69 -9.59 -6.50
C LEU A 205 20.03 -9.62 -7.24
N GLN A 206 20.36 -10.72 -7.90
CA GLN A 206 21.58 -10.83 -8.70
C GLN A 206 21.61 -9.82 -9.85
N GLN A 207 20.48 -9.66 -10.54
CA GLN A 207 20.36 -8.67 -11.62
C GLN A 207 20.49 -7.23 -11.10
N ALA A 208 19.90 -6.93 -9.93
CA ALA A 208 20.01 -5.62 -9.30
C ALA A 208 21.46 -5.31 -8.90
N ASP A 209 22.19 -6.29 -8.35
CA ASP A 209 23.60 -6.14 -7.99
C ASP A 209 24.47 -5.85 -9.23
N GLN A 210 24.28 -6.59 -10.32
CA GLN A 210 24.98 -6.33 -11.58
C GLN A 210 24.69 -4.93 -12.13
N GLN A 211 23.42 -4.50 -12.11
CA GLN A 211 23.05 -3.16 -12.55
C GLN A 211 23.66 -2.06 -11.66
N LEU A 212 23.75 -2.29 -10.35
CA LEU A 212 24.40 -1.35 -9.44
C LEU A 212 25.89 -1.19 -9.77
N GLN A 213 26.61 -2.29 -9.99
CA GLN A 213 28.02 -2.25 -10.37
C GLN A 213 28.24 -1.51 -11.70
N GLU A 214 27.39 -1.74 -12.70
CA GLU A 214 27.44 -1.02 -13.98
C GLU A 214 27.19 0.50 -13.78
N LYS A 215 26.24 0.87 -12.92
CA LYS A 215 25.93 2.27 -12.63
C LYS A 215 27.05 2.96 -11.86
N GLU A 216 27.70 2.26 -10.93
CA GLU A 216 28.88 2.77 -10.22
C GLU A 216 30.04 3.04 -11.18
N GLY A 217 30.28 2.15 -12.16
CA GLY A 217 31.27 2.38 -13.21
C GLY A 217 30.96 3.64 -14.03
N GLN A 218 29.71 3.78 -14.48
CA GLN A 218 29.24 4.97 -15.21
C GLN A 218 29.36 6.26 -14.39
N LEU A 219 29.09 6.21 -13.08
CA LEU A 219 29.24 7.36 -12.19
C LEU A 219 30.72 7.78 -12.08
N ARG A 220 31.64 6.83 -11.89
CA ARG A 220 33.08 7.12 -11.84
C ARG A 220 33.58 7.79 -13.12
N GLU A 221 33.18 7.29 -14.29
CA GLU A 221 33.56 7.92 -15.57
C GLU A 221 33.03 9.35 -15.69
N ARG A 222 31.81 9.61 -15.20
CA ARG A 222 31.24 10.97 -15.22
C ARG A 222 31.98 11.89 -14.26
N ASP A 223 32.30 11.41 -13.07
CA ASP A 223 33.04 12.18 -12.06
C ASP A 223 34.44 12.55 -12.57
N GLU A 224 35.13 11.63 -13.26
CA GLU A 224 36.41 11.92 -13.90
C GLU A 224 36.31 13.00 -14.99
N ARG A 225 35.26 12.94 -15.83
CA ARG A 225 35.01 13.97 -16.86
C ARG A 225 34.70 15.33 -16.23
N VAL A 226 33.88 15.36 -15.18
CA VAL A 226 33.57 16.59 -14.43
C VAL A 226 34.85 17.17 -13.83
N ALA A 227 35.68 16.34 -13.19
CA ALA A 227 36.95 16.77 -12.62
C ALA A 227 37.90 17.32 -13.69
N LYS A 228 37.95 16.70 -14.88
CA LYS A 228 38.72 17.21 -16.02
C LYS A 228 38.22 18.59 -16.46
N TYR A 229 36.92 18.76 -16.69
CA TYR A 229 36.37 20.06 -17.09
C TYR A 229 36.56 21.13 -16.02
N GLN A 230 36.49 20.79 -14.73
CA GLN A 230 36.79 21.73 -13.65
C GLN A 230 38.26 22.20 -13.67
N ARG A 231 39.21 21.28 -13.97
CA ARG A 231 40.62 21.65 -14.12
C ARG A 231 40.85 22.54 -15.33
N GLU A 232 40.23 22.23 -16.46
CA GLU A 232 40.31 23.05 -17.69
C GLU A 232 39.68 24.44 -17.47
N ASP A 233 38.51 24.52 -16.84
CA ASP A 233 37.85 25.79 -16.51
C ASP A 233 38.70 26.64 -15.55
N SER A 234 39.32 26.01 -14.55
CA SER A 234 40.25 26.70 -13.65
C SER A 234 41.47 27.27 -14.40
N GLY A 235 42.03 26.51 -15.34
CA GLY A 235 43.12 26.97 -16.21
C GLY A 235 42.71 28.10 -17.15
N LEU A 236 41.50 28.03 -17.72
CA LEU A 236 40.94 29.09 -18.56
C LEU A 236 40.74 30.38 -17.76
N ARG A 237 40.13 30.30 -16.58
CA ARG A 237 39.96 31.46 -15.68
C ARG A 237 41.30 32.09 -15.31
N PHE A 238 42.32 31.28 -15.00
CA PHE A 238 43.66 31.78 -14.74
C PHE A 238 44.23 32.54 -15.94
N THR A 239 44.14 31.96 -17.15
CA THR A 239 44.64 32.58 -18.38
C THR A 239 43.92 33.90 -18.68
N ILE A 240 42.59 33.93 -18.56
CA ILE A 240 41.78 35.15 -18.72
C ILE A 240 42.21 36.22 -17.70
N THR A 241 42.39 35.85 -16.44
CA THR A 241 42.84 36.79 -15.39
C THR A 241 44.23 37.37 -15.70
N CYS A 242 45.16 36.55 -16.18
CA CYS A 242 46.48 36.99 -16.62
C CYS A 242 46.41 37.98 -17.80
N LEU A 243 45.59 37.69 -18.82
CA LEU A 243 45.39 38.57 -19.97
C LEU A 243 44.77 39.91 -19.57
N VAL A 244 43.77 39.88 -18.67
CA VAL A 244 43.14 41.10 -18.15
C VAL A 244 44.16 41.93 -17.37
N ALA A 245 44.94 41.32 -16.47
CA ALA A 245 45.98 42.03 -15.72
C ALA A 245 47.04 42.65 -16.65
N PHE A 246 47.48 41.91 -17.67
CA PHE A 246 48.43 42.42 -18.66
C PHE A 246 47.87 43.59 -19.46
N ALA A 247 46.62 43.50 -19.94
CA ALA A 247 45.97 44.57 -20.68
C ALA A 247 45.82 45.85 -19.84
N VAL A 248 45.42 45.72 -18.57
CA VAL A 248 45.31 46.86 -17.64
C VAL A 248 46.68 47.49 -17.38
N PHE A 249 47.74 46.68 -17.20
CA PHE A 249 49.10 47.18 -17.02
C PHE A 249 49.61 47.94 -18.25
N GLN A 250 49.41 47.39 -19.46
CA GLN A 250 49.77 48.05 -20.72
C GLN A 250 49.02 49.37 -20.91
N ALA A 251 47.71 49.40 -20.62
CA ALA A 251 46.92 50.62 -20.67
C ALA A 251 47.43 51.67 -19.67
N GLY A 252 47.81 51.27 -18.46
CA GLY A 252 48.41 52.15 -17.46
C GLY A 252 49.76 52.73 -17.89
N LEU A 253 50.63 51.91 -18.50
CA LEU A 253 51.90 52.34 -19.08
C LEU A 253 51.69 53.35 -20.21
N LEU A 254 50.76 53.09 -21.12
CA LEU A 254 50.43 54.01 -22.22
C LEU A 254 49.92 55.35 -21.72
N ILE A 255 49.02 55.36 -20.72
CA ILE A 255 48.54 56.59 -20.10
C ILE A 255 49.70 57.35 -19.44
N TRP A 256 50.58 56.66 -18.70
CA TRP A 256 51.73 57.27 -18.05
C TRP A 256 52.70 57.91 -19.04
N ILE A 257 52.97 57.25 -20.17
CA ILE A 257 53.81 57.80 -21.25
C ILE A 257 53.12 59.01 -21.90
N ALA A 258 51.81 58.95 -22.16
CA ALA A 258 51.08 60.02 -22.83
C ALA A 258 50.83 61.26 -21.94
N THR A 259 50.90 61.10 -20.61
CA THR A 259 50.68 62.19 -19.63
C THR A 259 51.98 62.83 -19.13
N ARG A 260 53.14 62.39 -19.64
CA ARG A 260 54.47 62.90 -19.32
C ARG A 260 55.07 63.69 -20.48
#